data_AF-A0A3D6BPZ9-F1
#
_entry.id   AF-A0A3D6BPZ9-F1
#
_cell.length_a   1.000
_cell.length_b   1.000
_cell.length_c   1.000
_cell.angle_alpha   90.00
_cell.angle_beta   90.00
_cell.angle_gamma   90.00
#
_symmetry.space_group_name_H-M   'P 1'
#
loop_
_entity.id
_entity.type
_entity.pdbx_description
1 polymer ?
#
loop_
_entity_poly.entity_id
_entity_poly.type
_entity_poly.pdbx_seq_one_letter_code
_entity_poly.pdbx_strand_id
1 'polypeptide(L)' 'FGRQTLSNPTFTERKSIKITQNPVHEELKISTENDDFENLSYSIHSMEGKIIIEKEGLSQNKINVS' A
#
# COMPACT_ATOMS: atom_id res chain seq x y z
N PHE A 1 30.68 -35.12 6.93
CA PHE A 1 29.47 -34.66 7.63
C PHE A 1 29.48 -33.14 7.65
N GLY A 2 28.48 -32.50 7.06
CA GLY A 2 28.35 -31.05 7.11
C GLY A 2 27.58 -30.48 5.93
N ARG A 3 26.28 -30.79 5.83
CA ARG A 3 25.37 -29.98 5.02
C ARG A 3 25.27 -28.62 5.72
N GLN A 4 25.83 -27.58 5.11
CA GLN A 4 25.47 -26.21 5.45
C GLN A 4 24.25 -25.86 4.60
N THR A 5 23.08 -25.73 5.23
CA THR A 5 21.88 -25.19 4.58
C THR A 5 21.99 -23.67 4.53
N LEU A 6 21.97 -23.13 3.31
CA LEU A 6 21.93 -21.70 3.05
C LEU A 6 20.69 -21.06 3.70
N SER A 7 20.96 -19.92 4.33
CA SER A 7 20.14 -18.72 4.52
C SER A 7 18.62 -18.91 4.46
N ASN A 8 17.91 -18.58 5.55
CA ASN A 8 16.51 -18.16 5.44
C ASN A 8 16.48 -16.92 4.53
N PRO A 9 15.92 -16.96 3.30
CA PRO A 9 15.43 -15.73 2.74
C PRO A 9 14.26 -15.35 3.65
N THR A 10 14.39 -14.25 4.39
CA THR A 10 13.22 -13.58 4.92
C THR A 10 12.32 -13.32 3.72
N PHE A 11 11.30 -14.16 3.53
CA PHE A 11 10.36 -14.02 2.43
C PHE A 11 9.56 -12.76 2.74
N THR A 12 10.01 -11.62 2.23
CA THR A 12 9.19 -10.42 2.19
C THR A 12 8.09 -10.73 1.20
N GLU A 13 6.93 -11.14 1.73
CA GLU A 13 5.72 -11.32 0.96
C GLU A 13 5.49 -10.04 0.15
N ARG A 14 5.63 -10.13 -1.18
CA ARG A 14 5.39 -9.00 -2.07
C ARG A 14 3.89 -8.78 -2.13
N LYS A 15 3.37 -7.90 -1.30
CA LYS A 15 1.99 -7.44 -1.43
C LYS A 15 1.87 -6.60 -2.69
N SER A 16 1.17 -7.12 -3.70
CA SER A 16 0.81 -6.35 -4.89
C SER A 16 -0.29 -5.36 -4.52
N ILE A 17 0.02 -4.07 -4.61
CA ILE A 17 -0.94 -2.99 -4.36
C ILE A 17 -1.31 -2.38 -5.72
N LYS A 18 -2.60 -2.38 -6.04
CA LYS A 18 -3.16 -1.69 -7.20
C LYS A 18 -3.94 -0.48 -6.75
N ILE A 19 -3.66 0.66 -7.36
CA ILE A 19 -4.35 1.92 -7.11
C ILE A 19 -5.12 2.28 -8.38
N THR A 20 -6.42 2.54 -8.24
CA THR A 20 -7.26 2.96 -9.37
C THR A 20 -8.03 4.21 -8.97
N GLN A 21 -8.03 5.24 -9.82
CA GLN A 21 -8.82 6.43 -9.60
C GLN A 21 -10.28 6.19 -10.01
N ASN A 22 -11.22 6.61 -9.19
CA ASN A 22 -12.63 6.63 -9.56
C ASN A 22 -12.85 7.76 -10.58
N PRO A 23 -13.44 7.50 -11.76
CA PRO A 23 -13.63 8.53 -12.78
C PRO A 23 -14.75 9.53 -12.45
N VAL A 24 -15.63 9.22 -11.51
CA VAL A 24 -16.80 10.05 -11.16
C VAL A 24 -16.61 10.79 -9.83
N HIS A 25 -15.86 10.20 -8.90
CA HIS A 25 -15.60 10.75 -7.59
C HIS A 25 -14.11 11.02 -7.43
N GLU A 26 -13.75 12.07 -6.67
CA GLU A 26 -12.37 12.34 -6.27
C GLU A 26 -11.92 11.32 -5.20
N GLU A 27 -11.84 10.06 -5.61
CA GLU A 27 -11.55 8.92 -4.75
C GLU A 27 -10.53 8.00 -5.44
N LEU A 28 -9.55 7.53 -4.66
CA LEU A 28 -8.66 6.46 -5.05
C LEU A 28 -9.12 5.16 -4.40
N LYS A 29 -9.30 4.12 -5.20
CA LYS A 29 -9.54 2.76 -4.72
C LYS A 29 -8.23 1.99 -4.65
N ILE A 30 -7.97 1.41 -3.49
CA ILE A 30 -6.84 0.52 -3.24
C ILE A 30 -7.33 -0.93 -3.37
N SER A 31 -6.53 -1.78 -3.99
CA SER A 31 -6.81 -3.21 -4.07
C SER A 31 -5.52 -3.98 -3.79
N THR A 32 -5.60 -4.91 -2.86
CA THR A 32 -4.53 -5.83 -2.48
C THR A 32 -4.96 -7.25 -2.81
N GLU A 33 -4.02 -8.18 -2.90
CA GLU A 33 -4.30 -9.58 -3.28
C GLU A 33 -5.29 -10.29 -2.34
N ASN A 34 -5.26 -9.96 -1.04
CA ASN A 34 -6.09 -10.57 0.00
C ASN A 34 -7.01 -9.57 0.72
N ASP A 35 -7.26 -8.39 0.14
CA ASP A 35 -7.95 -7.29 0.82
C ASP A 35 -7.29 -6.83 2.15
N ASP A 36 -6.02 -7.19 2.39
CA ASP A 36 -5.22 -6.81 3.57
C ASP A 36 -4.72 -5.35 3.51
N PHE A 37 -5.60 -4.37 3.33
CA PHE A 37 -5.21 -2.96 3.25
C PHE A 37 -5.10 -2.27 4.62
N GLU A 38 -5.63 -2.86 5.69
CA GLU A 38 -5.69 -2.23 7.03
C GLU A 38 -4.32 -1.82 7.59
N ASN A 39 -3.28 -2.59 7.26
CA ASN A 39 -1.90 -2.34 7.70
C ASN A 39 -1.10 -1.43 6.76
N LEU A 40 -1.72 -0.86 5.72
CA LEU A 40 -1.06 0.05 4.79
C LEU A 40 -1.14 1.49 5.29
N SER A 41 0.02 2.09 5.52
CA SER A 41 0.15 3.55 5.65
C SER A 41 0.24 4.19 4.26
N TYR A 42 -0.27 5.41 4.12
CA TYR A 42 -0.14 6.17 2.89
C TYR A 42 0.13 7.65 3.14
N SER A 43 0.78 8.28 2.17
CA SER A 43 0.89 9.73 2.08
C SER A 43 0.56 10.18 0.65
N ILE A 44 -0.13 11.32 0.54
CA ILE A 44 -0.41 11.99 -0.73
C ILE A 44 0.44 13.25 -0.78
N HIS A 45 1.18 13.39 -1.87
CA HIS A 45 2.09 14.51 -2.11
C HIS A 45 1.57 15.38 -3.23
N SER A 46 1.74 16.69 -3.10
CA SER A 46 1.49 17.63 -4.20
C SER A 46 2.52 17.43 -5.31
N MET A 47 2.27 18.02 -6.48
CA MET A 47 3.27 18.07 -7.56
C MET A 47 4.57 18.78 -7.14
N GLU A 48 4.53 19.61 -6.10
CA GLU A 48 5.70 20.27 -5.52
C GLU A 48 6.44 19.40 -4.50
N GLY A 49 5.96 18.18 -4.23
CA GLY A 49 6.54 17.26 -3.23
C GLY A 49 6.18 17.58 -1.78
N LYS A 50 5.19 18.44 -1.53
CA LYS A 50 4.68 18.71 -0.18
C LYS A 50 3.65 17.65 0.21
N ILE A 51 3.73 17.15 1.44
CA ILE A 51 2.73 16.23 1.99
C ILE A 51 1.41 16.99 2.18
N ILE A 52 0.35 16.49 1.53
CA ILE A 52 -1.03 17.00 1.66
C ILE A 52 -1.79 16.18 2.70
N ILE A 53 -1.61 14.85 2.67
CA ILE A 53 -2.28 13.90 3.56
C ILE A 53 -1.25 12.86 4.00
N GLU A 54 -1.25 12.52 5.28
CA GLU A 54 -0.48 11.40 5.85
C GLU A 54 -1.37 10.63 6.83
N LYS A 55 -1.44 9.31 6.68
CA LYS A 55 -2.26 8.44 7.52
C LYS A 55 -1.55 7.12 7.79
N GLU A 56 -1.54 6.75 9.07
CA GLU A 56 -1.14 5.44 9.54
C GLU A 56 -2.36 4.52 9.50
N GLY A 57 -2.37 3.56 8.57
CA GLY A 57 -3.45 2.59 8.40
C GLY A 57 -4.56 3.03 7.44
N LEU A 58 -4.96 2.13 6.55
CA LEU A 58 -6.05 2.31 5.61
C LEU A 58 -7.31 1.68 6.21
N SER A 59 -8.15 2.46 6.91
CA SER A 59 -9.37 1.91 7.52
C SER A 59 -10.40 1.42 6.49
N GLN A 60 -10.30 1.91 5.25
CA GLN A 60 -11.14 1.53 4.12
C GLN A 60 -10.26 1.46 2.88
N ASN A 61 -10.62 0.63 1.90
CA ASN A 61 -9.92 0.54 0.61
C ASN A 61 -10.14 1.74 -0.32
N LYS A 62 -10.54 2.89 0.24
CA LYS A 62 -10.94 4.11 -0.44
C LYS A 62 -10.25 5.29 0.24
N ILE A 63 -9.62 6.13 -0.56
CA ILE A 63 -9.00 7.38 -0.11
C ILE A 63 -9.70 8.52 -0.83
N ASN A 64 -10.32 9.42 -0.08
CA ASN A 64 -10.87 10.65 -0.64
C ASN A 64 -9.72 11.66 -0.84
N VAL A 65 -9.63 12.24 -2.04
CA VAL A 65 -8.55 13.16 -2.41
C VAL A 65 -9.02 14.62 -2.55
N SER A 66 -10.28 14.92 -2.20
CA SER A 66 -10.82 16.28 -2.09
C SER A 66 -10.34 17.03 -0.87
#